data_AF-A0A836TGF7-F1
#
_entry.id   AF-A0A836TGF7-F1
#
_cell.length_a   1.000
_cell.length_b   1.000
_cell.length_c   1.000
_cell.angle_alpha   90.00
_cell.angle_beta   90.00
_cell.angle_gamma   90.00
#
_symmetry.space_group_name_H-M   'P 1'
#
loop_
_entity.id
_entity.type
_entity.pdbx_description
1 polymer ?
#
loop_
_entity_poly.entity_id
_entity_poly.type
_entity_poly.pdbx_seq_one_letter_code
_entity_poly.pdbx_strand_id
1 'polypeptide(L)'
;VGYDVDERRDPILATYGAAKLLKKNFESVGSWPLAITAYNHGLQGMKRAKKRFGSDIVKVIAKYKSRTFGFASQNFYAEFLAALHVIKNQNKYFPKLVIKKPIRKVSLVLPDYIHIRTAMNYFNMTREECFDLWP
;
A
#
# COMPACT_ATOMS: atom_id res chain seq x y z
N VAL A 1 8.52 -15.39 -23.74
CA VAL A 1 7.42 -15.06 -22.80
C VAL A 1 8.02 -14.15 -21.74
N GLY A 2 7.66 -12.87 -21.74
CA GLY A 2 8.23 -11.89 -20.81
C GLY A 2 7.75 -12.16 -19.39
N TYR A 3 8.67 -12.41 -18.48
CA TYR A 3 8.40 -12.33 -17.03
C TYR A 3 8.44 -10.85 -16.66
N ASP A 4 7.40 -10.08 -16.99
CA ASP A 4 7.25 -8.75 -16.43
C ASP A 4 7.05 -8.92 -14.91
N VAL A 5 8.07 -8.54 -14.15
CA VAL A 5 8.03 -8.51 -12.69
C VAL A 5 7.07 -7.38 -12.31
N ASP A 6 5.88 -7.73 -11.86
CA ASP A 6 4.91 -6.78 -11.33
C ASP A 6 5.44 -6.22 -9.99
N GLU A 7 6.03 -5.02 -10.03
CA GLU A 7 6.60 -4.32 -8.87
C GLU A 7 5.59 -4.14 -7.72
N ARG A 8 4.28 -4.28 -7.97
CA ARG A 8 3.26 -4.29 -6.91
C ARG A 8 3.37 -5.50 -5.97
N ARG A 9 4.10 -6.53 -6.36
CA ARG A 9 4.39 -7.71 -5.52
C ARG A 9 5.58 -7.48 -4.60
N ASP A 10 6.40 -6.44 -4.83
CA ASP A 10 7.44 -6.04 -3.89
C ASP A 10 6.80 -5.16 -2.79
N PRO A 11 6.67 -5.66 -1.54
CA PRO A 11 6.02 -4.92 -0.46
C PRO A 11 6.76 -3.62 -0.10
N ILE A 12 8.07 -3.52 -0.34
CA ILE A 12 8.86 -2.32 -0.08
C ILE A 12 8.53 -1.26 -1.13
N LEU A 13 8.65 -1.59 -2.41
CA LEU A 13 8.34 -0.67 -3.51
C LEU A 13 6.86 -0.24 -3.48
N ALA A 14 5.95 -1.19 -3.26
CA ALA A 14 4.52 -0.92 -3.10
C ALA A 14 4.25 0.05 -1.94
N THR A 15 4.93 -0.11 -0.80
CA THR A 15 4.78 0.79 0.35
C THR A 15 5.27 2.21 0.03
N TYR A 16 6.42 2.36 -0.62
CA TYR A 16 6.91 3.67 -1.05
C TYR A 16 5.96 4.34 -2.05
N GLY A 17 5.45 3.59 -3.02
CA GLY A 17 4.45 4.06 -3.98
C GLY A 17 3.18 4.53 -3.27
N ALA A 18 2.66 3.74 -2.33
CA ALA A 18 1.49 4.08 -1.54
C ALA A 18 1.68 5.35 -0.71
N ALA A 19 2.84 5.50 -0.03
CA ALA A 19 3.16 6.67 0.75
C ALA A 19 3.23 7.95 -0.11
N LYS A 20 3.87 7.88 -1.29
CA LYS A 20 3.92 8.99 -2.25
C LYS A 20 2.53 9.38 -2.74
N LEU A 21 1.69 8.39 -3.07
CA LEU A 21 0.31 8.63 -3.51
C LEU A 21 -0.53 9.28 -2.41
N LEU A 22 -0.45 8.78 -1.18
CA LEU A 22 -1.17 9.34 -0.03
C LEU A 22 -0.75 10.79 0.26
N LYS A 23 0.56 11.08 0.21
CA LYS A 23 1.09 12.45 0.33
C LYS A 23 0.49 13.37 -0.73
N LYS A 24 0.57 12.98 -2.01
CA LYS A 24 -0.01 13.74 -3.13
C LYS A 24 -1.52 13.97 -2.96
N ASN A 25 -2.24 12.95 -2.51
CA ASN A 25 -3.66 13.06 -2.23
C ASN A 25 -3.90 14.11 -1.15
N PHE A 26 -3.21 14.01 0.00
CA PHE A 26 -3.36 14.93 1.12
C PHE A 26 -3.04 16.38 0.72
N GLU A 27 -1.92 16.63 0.04
CA GLU A 27 -1.56 17.96 -0.47
C GLU A 27 -2.66 18.55 -1.36
N SER A 28 -3.35 17.71 -2.11
CA SER A 28 -4.39 18.16 -3.04
C SER A 28 -5.78 18.33 -2.43
N VAL A 29 -6.18 17.53 -1.44
CA VAL A 29 -7.53 17.62 -0.84
C VAL A 29 -7.51 18.19 0.59
N GLY A 30 -6.36 18.33 1.22
CA GLY A 30 -6.17 18.96 2.53
C GLY A 30 -6.92 18.29 3.68
N SER A 31 -7.26 17.01 3.55
CA SER A 31 -8.05 16.25 4.53
C SER A 31 -7.65 14.79 4.45
N TRP A 32 -7.17 14.20 5.56
CA TRP A 32 -6.80 12.79 5.62
C TRP A 32 -7.94 11.84 5.27
N PRO A 33 -9.17 12.01 5.80
CA PRO A 33 -10.31 11.22 5.37
C PRO A 33 -10.51 11.21 3.85
N LEU A 34 -10.48 12.40 3.21
CA LEU A 34 -10.63 12.49 1.77
C LEU A 34 -9.43 11.91 1.01
N ALA A 35 -8.21 12.06 1.54
CA ALA A 35 -6.98 11.57 0.92
C ALA A 35 -6.89 10.04 0.93
N ILE A 36 -7.32 9.42 2.03
CA ILE A 36 -7.44 7.97 2.17
C ILE A 36 -8.53 7.47 1.23
N THR A 37 -9.72 8.06 1.21
CA THR A 37 -10.76 7.69 0.24
C THR A 37 -10.29 7.86 -1.21
N ALA A 38 -9.51 8.90 -1.51
CA ALA A 38 -8.93 9.14 -2.84
C ALA A 38 -7.92 8.07 -3.27
N TYR A 39 -7.33 7.31 -2.34
CA TYR A 39 -6.45 6.19 -2.66
C TYR A 39 -7.20 5.10 -3.42
N ASN A 40 -8.43 4.79 -2.99
CA ASN A 40 -9.30 3.81 -3.64
C ASN A 40 -10.15 4.43 -4.77
N HIS A 41 -10.76 5.58 -4.51
CA HIS A 41 -11.72 6.20 -5.43
C HIS A 41 -11.08 7.04 -6.54
N GLY A 42 -9.81 7.42 -6.36
CA GLY A 42 -9.10 8.34 -7.24
C GLY A 42 -9.21 9.81 -6.85
N LEU A 43 -8.10 10.52 -6.97
CA LEU A 43 -7.96 11.92 -6.55
C LEU A 43 -8.93 12.87 -7.23
N GLN A 44 -9.13 12.74 -8.54
CA GLN A 44 -10.02 13.63 -9.29
C GLN A 44 -11.49 13.47 -8.86
N GLY A 45 -11.91 12.26 -8.47
CA GLY A 45 -13.22 12.02 -7.88
C GLY A 45 -13.40 12.77 -6.57
N MET A 46 -12.41 12.65 -5.67
CA MET A 46 -12.46 13.31 -4.37
C MET A 46 -12.31 14.83 -4.44
N LYS A 47 -11.61 15.38 -5.44
CA LYS A 47 -11.63 16.84 -5.71
C LYS A 47 -13.04 17.33 -6.07
N ARG A 48 -13.76 16.60 -6.91
CA ARG A 48 -15.15 16.96 -7.28
C ARG A 48 -16.08 16.88 -6.08
N ALA A 49 -15.95 15.83 -5.27
CA ALA A 49 -16.70 15.68 -4.02
C ALA A 49 -16.42 16.85 -3.06
N LYS A 50 -15.14 17.17 -2.83
CA LYS A 50 -14.71 18.28 -1.98
C LYS A 50 -15.27 19.61 -2.45
N LYS A 51 -15.22 19.90 -3.75
CA LYS A 51 -15.75 21.14 -4.33
C LYS A 51 -17.25 21.33 -4.05
N ARG A 52 -18.03 20.24 -4.00
CA ARG A 52 -19.48 20.28 -3.80
C ARG A 52 -19.89 20.25 -2.33
N PHE A 53 -19.18 19.48 -1.50
CA PHE A 53 -19.64 19.18 -0.14
C PHE A 53 -18.69 19.62 0.97
N GLY A 54 -17.47 20.05 0.64
CA GLY A 54 -16.42 20.42 1.60
C GLY A 54 -15.53 19.24 1.99
N SER A 55 -14.77 19.41 3.08
CA SER A 55 -13.79 18.42 3.57
C SER A 55 -14.37 17.35 4.51
N ASP A 56 -15.63 17.50 4.92
CA ASP A 56 -16.33 16.56 5.80
C ASP A 56 -16.68 15.26 5.03
N ILE A 57 -15.99 14.19 5.39
CA ILE A 57 -16.16 12.88 4.77
C ILE A 57 -17.56 12.29 5.01
N VAL A 58 -18.18 12.54 6.17
CA VAL A 58 -19.51 12.02 6.50
C VAL A 58 -20.54 12.66 5.58
N LYS A 59 -20.43 13.99 5.40
CA LYS A 59 -21.27 14.73 4.45
C LYS A 59 -21.04 14.28 3.01
N VAL A 60 -19.80 14.02 2.61
CA VAL A 60 -19.46 13.49 1.28
C VAL A 60 -20.10 12.12 1.06
N ILE A 61 -19.94 11.18 1.99
CA ILE A 61 -20.52 9.83 1.89
C ILE A 61 -22.06 9.90 1.79
N ALA A 62 -22.70 10.72 2.63
CA ALA A 62 -24.14 10.85 2.64
C ALA A 62 -24.71 11.47 1.36
N LYS A 63 -24.07 12.53 0.84
CA LYS A 63 -24.66 13.42 -0.19
C LYS A 63 -24.03 13.31 -1.57
N TYR A 64 -22.78 12.86 -1.71
CA TYR A 64 -22.13 12.75 -3.01
C TYR A 64 -22.61 11.50 -3.75
N LYS A 65 -23.26 11.69 -4.90
CA LYS A 65 -23.69 10.61 -5.79
C LYS A 65 -22.95 10.70 -7.12
N SER A 66 -22.30 9.61 -7.51
CA SER A 66 -21.74 9.43 -8.85
C SER A 66 -21.66 7.95 -9.17
N ARG A 67 -21.67 7.59 -10.47
CA ARG A 67 -21.61 6.20 -10.94
C ARG A 67 -20.39 5.45 -10.39
N THR A 68 -19.28 6.13 -10.15
CA THR A 68 -18.03 5.54 -9.66
C THR A 68 -17.83 5.65 -8.15
N PHE A 69 -18.66 6.41 -7.43
CA PHE A 69 -18.59 6.55 -5.97
C PHE A 69 -19.60 5.61 -5.31
N GLY A 70 -19.37 4.31 -5.51
CA GLY A 70 -20.19 3.23 -4.97
C GLY A 70 -19.77 2.77 -3.57
N PHE A 71 -20.23 1.58 -3.18
CA PHE A 71 -20.04 1.01 -1.84
C PHE A 71 -18.57 0.99 -1.38
N ALA A 72 -17.66 0.44 -2.19
CA ALA A 72 -16.25 0.35 -1.82
C ALA A 72 -15.62 1.73 -1.55
N SER A 73 -15.84 2.70 -2.45
CA SER A 73 -15.32 4.05 -2.27
C SER A 73 -15.93 4.77 -1.06
N GLN A 74 -17.21 4.55 -0.77
CA GLN A 74 -17.87 5.14 0.39
C GLN A 74 -17.34 4.58 1.72
N ASN A 75 -17.02 3.29 1.77
CA ASN A 75 -16.62 2.62 3.01
C ASN A 75 -15.10 2.59 3.24
N PHE A 76 -14.28 2.88 2.24
CA PHE A 76 -12.82 2.71 2.32
C PHE A 76 -12.17 3.42 3.54
N TYR A 77 -12.64 4.63 3.89
CA TYR A 77 -12.11 5.31 5.07
C TYR A 77 -12.51 4.61 6.39
N ALA A 78 -13.74 4.11 6.48
CA ALA A 78 -14.19 3.36 7.65
C ALA A 78 -13.46 2.01 7.77
N GLU A 79 -13.24 1.31 6.65
CA GLU A 79 -12.42 0.09 6.59
C GLU A 79 -10.99 0.34 7.06
N PHE A 80 -10.37 1.45 6.62
CA PHE A 80 -9.06 1.87 7.10
C PHE A 80 -9.04 2.10 8.62
N LEU A 81 -10.05 2.78 9.16
CA LEU A 81 -10.17 2.99 10.61
C LEU A 81 -10.37 1.68 11.37
N ALA A 82 -11.13 0.74 10.81
CA ALA A 82 -11.31 -0.59 11.40
C ALA A 82 -9.99 -1.37 11.42
N ALA A 83 -9.22 -1.37 10.32
CA ALA A 83 -7.91 -2.00 10.27
C ALA A 83 -6.95 -1.36 11.30
N LEU A 84 -6.92 -0.02 11.37
CA LEU A 84 -6.12 0.71 12.36
C LEU A 84 -6.54 0.35 13.80
N HIS A 85 -7.84 0.21 14.05
CA HIS A 85 -8.36 -0.20 15.35
C HIS A 85 -7.87 -1.60 15.72
N VAL A 86 -7.96 -2.55 14.79
CA VAL A 86 -7.48 -3.93 15.00
C VAL A 86 -5.98 -3.94 15.30
N ILE A 87 -5.17 -3.20 14.55
CA ILE A 87 -3.72 -3.10 14.76
C ILE A 87 -3.40 -2.52 16.14
N LYS A 88 -4.05 -1.41 16.52
CA LYS A 88 -3.85 -0.77 17.83
C LYS A 88 -4.28 -1.65 19.00
N ASN A 89 -5.22 -2.57 18.77
CA ASN A 89 -5.76 -3.48 19.76
C ASN A 89 -5.40 -4.95 19.45
N GLN A 90 -4.26 -5.18 18.79
CA GLN A 90 -3.91 -6.51 18.28
C GLN A 90 -3.90 -7.60 19.37
N ASN A 91 -3.52 -7.26 20.61
CA ASN A 91 -3.50 -8.24 21.71
C ASN A 91 -4.92 -8.68 22.12
N LYS A 92 -5.93 -7.83 21.91
CA LYS A 92 -7.34 -8.17 22.16
C LYS A 92 -7.88 -9.10 21.08
N TYR A 93 -7.58 -8.80 19.81
CA TYR A 93 -8.13 -9.54 18.68
C TYR A 93 -7.33 -10.80 18.32
N PHE A 94 -6.02 -10.77 18.56
CA PHE A 94 -5.07 -11.84 18.23
C PHE A 94 -4.09 -12.09 19.39
N PRO A 95 -4.57 -12.56 20.57
CA PRO A 95 -3.75 -12.71 21.77
C PRO A 95 -2.58 -13.71 21.62
N LYS A 96 -2.62 -14.58 20.61
CA LYS A 96 -1.60 -15.60 20.33
C LYS A 96 -0.74 -15.27 19.10
N LEU A 97 -0.87 -14.08 18.53
CA LEU A 97 -0.11 -13.69 17.35
C LEU A 97 1.37 -13.48 17.71
N VAL A 98 2.25 -14.28 17.10
CA VAL A 98 3.69 -14.12 17.22
C VAL A 98 4.21 -13.35 16.01
N ILE A 99 4.49 -12.06 16.19
CA ILE A 99 5.10 -11.23 15.13
C ILE A 99 6.59 -11.56 15.06
N LYS A 100 7.03 -12.13 13.93
CA LYS A 100 8.45 -12.40 13.69
C LYS A 100 9.22 -11.09 13.54
N LYS A 101 10.46 -11.06 14.06
CA LYS A 101 11.36 -9.92 13.85
C LYS A 101 11.67 -9.78 12.35
N PRO A 102 11.81 -8.55 11.83
CA PRO A 102 12.19 -8.34 10.43
C PRO A 102 13.56 -8.97 10.15
N ILE A 103 13.68 -9.63 9.00
CA ILE A 103 14.95 -10.15 8.50
C ILE A 103 15.82 -8.96 8.12
N ARG A 104 17.05 -8.89 8.64
CA ARG A 104 18.03 -7.89 8.20
C ARG A 104 18.46 -8.24 6.78
N LYS A 105 18.05 -7.45 5.80
CA LYS A 105 18.48 -7.56 4.40
C LYS A 105 19.37 -6.37 4.05
N VAL A 106 20.34 -6.60 3.18
CA VAL A 106 21.16 -5.56 2.55
C VAL A 106 20.95 -5.66 1.04
N SER A 107 20.57 -4.55 0.41
CA SER A 107 20.46 -4.44 -1.04
C SER A 107 21.73 -3.79 -1.58
N LEU A 108 22.36 -4.42 -2.55
CA LEU A 108 23.56 -3.92 -3.22
C LEU A 108 23.22 -3.62 -4.68
N VAL A 109 23.59 -2.43 -5.15
CA VAL A 109 23.56 -2.10 -6.58
C VAL A 109 24.88 -2.56 -7.16
N LEU A 110 24.81 -3.44 -8.16
CA LEU A 110 26.01 -3.95 -8.83
C LEU A 110 26.43 -2.99 -9.95
N PRO A 111 27.74 -2.75 -10.13
CA PRO A 111 28.23 -1.88 -11.20
C PRO A 111 27.99 -2.50 -12.58
N ASP A 112 28.01 -3.83 -12.66
CA ASP A 112 27.85 -4.60 -13.89
C ASP A 112 26.82 -5.71 -13.70
N TYR A 113 26.25 -6.17 -14.82
CA TYR A 113 25.35 -7.32 -14.82
C TYR A 113 26.09 -8.60 -14.43
N ILE A 114 25.53 -9.35 -13.48
CA ILE A 114 25.96 -10.71 -13.19
C ILE A 114 24.81 -11.69 -13.45
N HIS A 115 25.14 -12.83 -14.05
CA HIS A 115 24.16 -13.89 -14.23
C HIS A 115 23.84 -14.55 -12.89
N ILE A 116 22.56 -14.84 -12.61
CA ILE A 116 22.12 -15.38 -11.31
C ILE A 116 22.86 -16.65 -10.89
N ARG A 117 23.21 -17.52 -11.85
CA ARG A 117 23.99 -18.74 -11.58
C ARG A 117 25.40 -18.45 -11.05
N THR A 118 26.02 -17.36 -11.52
CA THR A 118 27.35 -16.93 -11.04
C THR A 118 27.26 -16.49 -9.58
N ALA A 119 26.22 -15.71 -9.24
CA ALA A 119 25.97 -15.30 -7.85
C ALA A 119 25.71 -16.51 -6.95
N MET A 120 24.84 -17.44 -7.38
CA MET A 120 24.53 -18.67 -6.64
C MET A 120 25.79 -19.48 -6.33
N ASN A 121 26.66 -19.69 -7.32
CA ASN A 121 27.89 -20.43 -7.14
C ASN A 121 28.86 -19.70 -6.19
N TYR A 122 28.99 -18.38 -6.31
CA TYR A 122 29.90 -17.59 -5.48
C TYR A 122 29.46 -17.58 -4.01
N PHE A 123 28.16 -17.43 -3.74
CA PHE A 123 27.61 -17.44 -2.39
C PHE A 123 27.27 -18.84 -1.88
N ASN A 124 27.55 -19.88 -2.68
CA ASN A 124 27.24 -21.28 -2.39
C ASN A 124 25.77 -21.49 -1.97
N MET A 125 24.86 -20.88 -2.74
CA MET A 125 23.41 -20.88 -2.50
C MET A 125 22.67 -21.76 -3.49
N THR A 126 21.63 -22.41 -3.01
CA THR A 126 20.65 -23.14 -3.82
C THR A 126 19.67 -22.18 -4.49
N ARG A 127 18.92 -22.69 -5.49
CA ARG A 127 17.94 -21.88 -6.20
C ARG A 127 16.80 -21.48 -5.27
N GLU A 128 16.40 -22.39 -4.40
CA GLU A 128 15.38 -22.23 -3.38
C GLU A 128 15.76 -21.13 -2.39
N GLU A 129 16.99 -21.13 -1.87
CA GLU A 129 17.48 -20.07 -0.98
C GLU A 129 17.51 -18.70 -1.67
N CYS A 130 17.85 -18.64 -2.97
CA CYS A 130 17.77 -17.40 -3.72
C CYS A 130 16.33 -16.88 -3.89
N PHE A 131 15.34 -17.78 -4.03
CA PHE A 131 13.92 -17.39 -4.09
C PHE A 131 13.39 -16.93 -2.73
N ASP A 132 13.80 -17.56 -1.63
CA ASP A 132 13.39 -17.16 -0.27
C ASP A 132 13.92 -15.77 0.13
N LEU A 133 15.00 -15.30 -0.50
CA LEU A 133 15.51 -13.95 -0.32
C LEU A 133 14.73 -12.90 -1.11
N TRP A 134 13.99 -13.30 -2.14
CA TRP A 134 13.14 -12.39 -2.91
C TRP A 134 11.97 -11.89 -2.01
N PRO A 135 11.65 -10.58 -2.00
CA PRO A 135 10.56 -10.03 -1.20
C PRO A 135 9.18 -10.63 -1.49
#